data_AF-A0A962SRI7-F1
#
_entry.id   AF-A0A962SRI7-F1
#
_cell.length_a   1.000
_cell.length_b   1.000
_cell.length_c   1.000
_cell.angle_alpha   90.00
_cell.angle_beta   90.00
_cell.angle_gamma   90.00
#
_symmetry.space_group_name_H-M   'P 1'
#
loop_
_entity.id
_entity.type
_entity.pdbx_description
1 polymer ?
#
loop_
_entity_poly.entity_id
_entity_poly.type
_entity_poly.pdbx_seq_one_letter_code
_entity_poly.pdbx_strand_id
1 'polypeptide(L)'
;HICHNTELDPPLGPPMWGVQRIYRMGTLDDADFIRSMVEFVKSPSLETAKHDEAVSQLGLMPPLPLPEEMLVKIASYILEEQFPPPCTHWRIALQRALEKGDPEHAQKDQKMFERYCN
;
A
#
# COMPACT_ATOMS: atom_id res chain seq x y z
N HIS A 1 4.98 0.10 16.12
CA HIS A 1 5.92 0.29 14.99
C HIS A 1 5.18 0.96 13.84
N ILE A 2 5.82 1.88 13.10
CA ILE A 2 5.21 2.58 11.96
C ILE A 2 5.72 1.88 10.69
N CYS A 3 4.86 1.14 9.98
CA CYS A 3 5.26 0.38 8.80
C CYS A 3 5.00 1.12 7.49
N HIS A 4 3.87 1.80 7.37
CA HIS A 4 3.43 2.49 6.14
C HIS A 4 4.02 3.91 5.99
N ASN A 5 5.22 4.15 6.50
CA ASN A 5 5.90 5.43 6.38
C ASN A 5 6.63 5.51 5.03
N THR A 6 6.29 6.53 4.24
CA THR A 6 6.81 6.77 2.88
C THR A 6 8.27 7.23 2.85
N GLU A 7 8.84 7.61 4.00
CA GLU A 7 10.22 8.05 4.14
C GLU A 7 11.18 6.93 4.54
N LEU A 8 10.68 5.75 4.91
CA LEU A 8 11.53 4.62 5.31
C LEU A 8 12.22 3.98 4.11
N ASP A 9 13.53 3.76 4.27
CA ASP A 9 14.34 2.96 3.35
C ASP A 9 15.24 1.97 4.14
N PRO A 10 15.04 0.64 4.01
CA PRO A 10 14.01 0.00 3.20
C PRO A 10 12.60 0.21 3.78
N PRO A 11 11.54 0.24 2.93
CA PRO A 11 10.17 0.32 3.39
C PRO A 11 9.79 -0.97 4.14
N LEU A 12 8.96 -0.83 5.17
CA LEU A 12 8.39 -1.96 5.94
C LEU A 12 6.95 -2.29 5.54
N GLY A 13 6.33 -1.42 4.74
CA GLY A 13 4.97 -1.55 4.23
C GLY A 13 4.79 -0.67 3.00
N PRO A 14 3.81 -0.95 2.14
CA PRO A 14 3.51 -0.11 0.99
C PRO A 14 2.92 1.24 1.44
N PRO A 15 3.11 2.34 0.69
CA PRO A 15 2.43 3.61 0.97
C PRO A 15 0.90 3.45 1.03
N MET A 16 0.26 4.09 2.01
CA MET A 16 -1.20 4.03 2.14
C MET A 16 -1.95 4.58 0.92
N TRP A 17 -1.33 5.52 0.19
CA TRP A 17 -1.82 6.00 -1.10
C TRP A 17 -2.06 4.85 -2.10
N GLY A 18 -1.11 3.93 -2.22
CA GLY A 18 -1.22 2.77 -3.12
C GLY A 18 -2.24 1.76 -2.61
N VAL A 19 -2.18 1.46 -1.31
CA VAL A 19 -3.12 0.54 -0.63
C VAL A 19 -4.56 0.99 -0.84
N GLN A 20 -4.88 2.24 -0.51
CA GLN A 20 -6.24 2.78 -0.65
C GLN A 20 -6.75 2.66 -2.09
N ARG A 21 -5.92 3.01 -3.08
CA ARG A 21 -6.33 2.96 -4.50
C ARG A 21 -6.61 1.54 -4.97
N ILE A 22 -5.76 0.58 -4.62
CA ILE A 22 -5.95 -0.83 -4.99
C ILE A 22 -7.25 -1.38 -4.40
N TYR A 23 -7.52 -1.11 -3.12
CA TYR A 23 -8.77 -1.54 -2.51
C TYR A 23 -9.97 -0.85 -3.16
N ARG A 24 -9.93 0.47 -3.39
CA ARG A 24 -11.01 1.19 -4.10
C ARG A 24 -11.28 0.64 -5.49
N MET A 25 -10.25 0.24 -6.23
CA MET A 25 -10.40 -0.38 -7.56
C MET A 25 -10.96 -1.80 -7.49
N GLY A 26 -10.73 -2.51 -6.38
CA GLY A 26 -11.08 -3.90 -6.19
C GLY A 26 -12.33 -4.13 -5.34
N THR A 27 -13.13 -3.08 -5.07
CA THR A 27 -14.37 -3.14 -4.28
C THR A 27 -15.49 -2.36 -4.94
N LEU A 28 -16.74 -2.76 -4.66
CA LEU A 28 -17.93 -2.20 -5.31
C LEU A 28 -18.40 -0.88 -4.71
N ASP A 29 -18.31 -0.76 -3.38
CA ASP A 29 -18.76 0.38 -2.60
C ASP A 29 -17.95 0.52 -1.31
N ASP A 30 -18.28 1.52 -0.50
CA ASP A 30 -17.59 1.83 0.76
C ASP A 30 -17.73 0.70 1.80
N ALA A 31 -18.86 -0.01 1.82
CA ALA A 31 -19.06 -1.12 2.74
C ALA A 31 -18.20 -2.33 2.35
N ASP A 32 -18.09 -2.62 1.05
CA ASP A 32 -17.23 -3.65 0.50
C ASP A 32 -15.74 -3.31 0.71
N PHE A 33 -15.35 -2.04 0.56
CA PHE A 33 -14.01 -1.55 0.90
C PHE A 33 -13.65 -1.86 2.36
N ILE A 34 -14.50 -1.42 3.30
CA ILE A 34 -14.26 -1.60 4.74
C ILE A 34 -14.18 -3.09 5.07
N ARG A 35 -15.16 -3.88 4.62
CA ARG A 35 -15.18 -5.34 4.82
C ARG A 35 -13.90 -5.98 4.29
N SER A 36 -13.53 -5.69 3.05
CA SER A 36 -12.36 -6.31 2.42
C SER A 36 -11.05 -5.96 3.14
N MET A 37 -10.89 -4.71 3.61
CA MET A 37 -9.72 -4.35 4.42
C MET A 37 -9.71 -5.08 5.76
N VAL A 38 -10.84 -5.09 6.47
CA VAL A 38 -10.96 -5.74 7.79
C VAL A 38 -10.68 -7.24 7.69
N GLU A 39 -11.25 -7.92 6.70
CA GLU A 39 -11.01 -9.35 6.44
C GLU A 39 -9.52 -9.63 6.20
N PHE A 40 -8.88 -8.81 5.34
CA PHE A 40 -7.46 -8.98 5.05
C PHE A 40 -6.60 -8.76 6.29
N VAL A 41 -6.72 -7.63 7.00
CA VAL A 41 -5.82 -7.33 8.14
C VAL A 41 -6.04 -8.25 9.34
N LYS A 42 -7.24 -8.84 9.48
CA LYS A 42 -7.58 -9.80 10.55
C LYS A 42 -6.93 -11.17 10.31
N SER A 43 -6.93 -11.62 9.05
CA SER A 43 -6.35 -12.92 8.67
C SER A 43 -5.73 -12.86 7.26
N PRO A 44 -4.57 -12.18 7.11
CA PRO A 44 -3.93 -12.03 5.81
C PRO A 44 -3.56 -13.40 5.24
N SER A 45 -3.80 -13.59 3.94
CA SER A 45 -3.28 -14.74 3.19
C SER A 45 -2.83 -14.28 1.80
N LEU A 46 -2.05 -15.13 1.12
CA LEU A 46 -1.67 -14.85 -0.27
C LEU A 46 -2.88 -14.81 -1.21
N GLU A 47 -3.96 -15.54 -0.88
CA GLU A 47 -5.19 -15.58 -1.68
C GLU A 47 -6.07 -14.35 -1.46
N THR A 48 -6.04 -13.76 -0.26
CA THR A 48 -6.83 -12.57 0.08
C THR A 48 -6.08 -11.26 -0.15
N ALA A 49 -4.77 -11.31 -0.36
CA ALA A 49 -3.97 -10.13 -0.67
C ALA A 49 -4.38 -9.55 -2.04
N LYS A 50 -4.69 -8.24 -2.07
CA LYS A 50 -5.00 -7.52 -3.32
C LYS A 50 -3.78 -6.81 -3.94
N HIS A 51 -2.68 -6.66 -3.19
CA HIS A 51 -1.52 -5.87 -3.60
C HIS A 51 -0.33 -6.79 -3.91
N ASP A 52 -0.37 -7.45 -5.07
CA ASP A 52 0.61 -8.48 -5.47
C ASP A 52 2.06 -7.99 -5.44
N GLU A 53 2.30 -6.77 -5.94
CA GLU A 53 3.65 -6.19 -5.94
C GLU A 53 4.18 -5.94 -4.51
N ALA A 54 3.33 -5.50 -3.58
CA ALA A 54 3.74 -5.33 -2.19
C ALA A 54 4.05 -6.69 -1.55
N VAL A 55 3.25 -7.72 -1.84
CA VAL A 55 3.52 -9.09 -1.37
C VAL A 55 4.83 -9.61 -1.94
N SER A 56 5.11 -9.38 -3.23
CA SER A 56 6.35 -9.81 -3.88
C SER A 56 7.59 -9.14 -3.29
N GLN A 57 7.50 -7.85 -2.94
CA GLN A 57 8.64 -7.06 -2.47
C GLN A 57 8.85 -7.11 -0.94
N LEU A 58 7.76 -7.21 -0.17
CA LEU A 58 7.78 -7.05 1.29
C LEU A 58 7.31 -8.30 2.03
N GLY A 59 6.75 -9.28 1.32
CA GLY A 59 6.08 -10.43 1.90
C GLY A 59 4.65 -10.13 2.35
N LEU A 60 4.01 -11.14 2.94
CA LEU A 60 2.66 -11.03 3.46
C LEU A 60 2.64 -10.22 4.76
N MET A 61 1.72 -9.26 4.85
CA MET A 61 1.51 -8.48 6.06
C MET A 61 1.13 -9.40 7.24
N PRO A 62 1.69 -9.22 8.44
CA PRO A 62 1.25 -9.96 9.62
C PRO A 62 -0.18 -9.56 10.03
N PRO A 63 -0.96 -10.46 10.66
CA PRO A 63 -2.28 -10.13 11.16
C PRO A 63 -2.22 -9.01 12.20
N LEU A 64 -3.23 -8.16 12.22
CA LEU A 64 -3.37 -7.06 13.17
C LEU A 64 -4.32 -7.48 14.30
N PRO A 65 -3.82 -7.86 15.49
CA PRO A 65 -4.63 -8.45 16.57
C PRO A 65 -5.38 -7.36 17.35
N LEU A 66 -6.26 -6.64 16.67
CA LEU A 66 -7.13 -5.62 17.24
C LEU A 66 -8.59 -6.08 17.22
N PRO A 67 -9.45 -5.57 18.14
CA PRO A 67 -10.89 -5.74 18.06
C PRO A 67 -11.44 -5.28 16.71
N GLU A 68 -12.46 -5.99 16.22
CA GLU A 68 -13.08 -5.73 14.92
C GLU A 68 -13.58 -4.29 14.78
N GLU A 69 -14.15 -3.72 15.84
CA GLU A 69 -14.57 -2.31 15.88
C GLU A 69 -13.43 -1.32 15.61
N MET A 70 -12.20 -1.63 16.02
CA MET A 70 -11.04 -0.79 15.74
C MET A 70 -10.55 -0.99 14.31
N LEU A 71 -10.59 -2.22 13.80
CA LEU A 71 -10.25 -2.50 12.40
C LEU A 71 -11.21 -1.77 11.45
N VAL A 72 -12.51 -1.75 11.76
CA VAL A 72 -13.52 -1.00 11.00
C VAL A 72 -13.21 0.51 11.01
N LYS A 73 -12.87 1.08 12.17
CA LYS A 73 -12.48 2.51 12.27
C LYS A 73 -11.23 2.82 11.46
N ILE A 74 -10.22 1.96 11.50
CA ILE A 74 -8.99 2.10 10.71
C ILE A 74 -9.32 2.04 9.22
N ALA A 75 -10.11 1.06 8.78
CA ALA A 75 -10.51 0.93 7.38
C ALA A 75 -11.35 2.13 6.91
N SER A 76 -12.25 2.63 7.75
CA SER A 76 -13.06 3.83 7.46
C SER A 76 -12.19 5.08 7.31
N TYR A 77 -11.21 5.26 8.21
CA TYR A 77 -10.22 6.33 8.07
C TYR A 77 -9.43 6.20 6.76
N ILE A 78 -8.95 4.99 6.42
CA ILE A 78 -8.21 4.77 5.17
C ILE A 78 -9.09 5.03 3.95
N LEU A 79 -10.38 4.73 4.01
CA LEU A 79 -11.32 5.08 2.96
C LEU A 79 -11.41 6.60 2.81
N GLU A 80 -11.73 7.33 3.86
CA GLU A 80 -12.05 8.76 3.81
C GLU A 80 -10.84 9.68 3.63
N GLU A 81 -9.66 9.25 4.10
CA GLU A 81 -8.45 10.06 4.12
C GLU A 81 -7.93 10.38 2.72
N GLN A 82 -7.36 11.59 2.56
CA GLN A 82 -6.70 12.01 1.32
C GLN A 82 -5.19 11.85 1.48
N PHE A 83 -4.70 10.63 1.27
CA PHE A 83 -3.26 10.39 1.28
C PHE A 83 -2.58 11.19 0.15
N PRO A 84 -1.49 11.90 0.42
CA PRO A 84 -0.71 12.53 -0.63
C PRO A 84 0.00 11.46 -1.48
N PRO A 85 0.27 11.74 -2.76
CA PRO A 85 1.15 10.89 -3.55
C PRO A 85 2.49 10.66 -2.84
N PRO A 86 3.01 9.42 -2.80
CA PRO A 86 4.18 9.08 -2.00
C PRO A 86 5.48 9.45 -2.74
N CYS A 87 5.68 10.74 -3.00
CA CYS A 87 6.76 11.26 -3.85
C CYS A 87 8.16 10.85 -3.37
N THR A 88 8.40 10.90 -2.05
CA THR A 88 9.65 10.45 -1.45
C THR A 88 9.89 8.95 -1.70
N HIS A 89 8.85 8.13 -1.55
CA HIS A 89 8.93 6.69 -1.80
C HIS A 89 9.29 6.38 -3.25
N TRP A 90 8.60 6.97 -4.23
CA TRP A 90 8.92 6.75 -5.65
C TRP A 90 10.31 7.23 -6.03
N ARG A 91 10.78 8.35 -5.46
CA ARG A 91 12.15 8.83 -5.69
C ARG A 91 13.19 7.82 -5.18
N ILE A 92 12.99 7.29 -3.97
CA ILE A 92 13.88 6.28 -3.37
C ILE A 92 13.81 4.96 -4.16
N ALA A 93 12.61 4.50 -4.50
CA ALA A 93 12.40 3.24 -5.21
C ALA A 93 12.98 3.29 -6.63
N LEU A 94 12.82 4.41 -7.35
CA LEU A 94 13.47 4.68 -8.64
C LEU A 94 15.00 4.54 -8.55
N GLN A 95 15.62 5.19 -7.57
CA GLN A 95 17.07 5.11 -7.39
C GLN A 95 17.52 3.66 -7.13
N ARG A 96 16.82 2.94 -6.24
CA ARG A 96 17.14 1.54 -5.92
C ARG A 96 16.94 0.59 -7.10
N ALA A 97 15.90 0.80 -7.92
CA ALA A 97 15.64 0.00 -9.10
C ALA A 97 16.75 0.18 -10.16
N LEU A 98 17.22 1.42 -10.37
CA LEU A 98 18.37 1.71 -11.24
C LEU A 98 19.65 1.03 -10.75
N GLU A 99 19.95 1.11 -9.45
CA GLU A 99 21.13 0.47 -8.85
C GLU A 99 21.10 -1.06 -8.97
N LYS A 100 19.90 -1.67 -8.93
CA LYS A 100 19.69 -3.12 -9.09
C LYS A 100 19.65 -3.59 -10.55
N GLY A 101 19.64 -2.67 -11.52
CA GLY A 101 19.46 -3.02 -12.93
C GLY A 101 18.05 -3.54 -13.24
N ASP A 102 17.02 -3.02 -12.57
CA ASP A 102 15.60 -3.31 -12.80
C ASP A 102 14.93 -2.11 -13.54
N PRO A 103 15.09 -2.03 -14.88
CA PRO A 103 14.61 -0.89 -15.65
C PRO A 103 13.08 -0.81 -15.73
N GLU A 104 12.37 -1.94 -15.59
CA GLU A 104 10.91 -1.96 -15.66
C GLU A 104 10.30 -1.30 -14.43
N HIS A 105 10.76 -1.68 -13.24
CA HIS A 105 10.35 -1.04 -11.99
C HIS A 105 10.72 0.44 -11.97
N ALA A 106 11.95 0.77 -12.37
CA ALA A 106 12.43 2.15 -12.46
C ALA A 106 11.51 3.00 -13.36
N GLN A 107 11.16 2.51 -14.55
CA GLN A 107 10.31 3.24 -15.48
C GLN A 107 8.89 3.46 -14.90
N LYS A 108 8.35 2.47 -14.19
CA LYS A 108 7.03 2.58 -13.56
C LYS A 108 7.03 3.65 -12.47
N ASP A 109 7.99 3.63 -11.56
CA ASP A 109 8.10 4.63 -10.49
C ASP A 109 8.36 6.03 -11.03
N GLN A 110 9.21 6.15 -12.06
CA GLN A 110 9.45 7.43 -12.73
C GLN A 110 8.15 8.01 -13.29
N LYS A 111 7.35 7.21 -14.03
CA LYS A 111 6.07 7.65 -14.57
C LYS A 111 5.10 8.11 -13.48
N MET A 112 5.06 7.41 -12.34
CA MET A 112 4.20 7.78 -11.23
C MET A 112 4.67 9.08 -10.57
N PHE A 113 5.98 9.23 -10.36
CA PHE A 113 6.57 10.45 -9.82
C PHE A 113 6.28 11.66 -10.73
N GLU A 114 6.58 11.57 -12.02
CA GLU A 114 6.33 12.65 -12.98
C GLU A 114 4.86 13.03 -13.07
N ARG A 115 3.93 12.08 -12.91
CA ARG A 115 2.50 12.32 -13.01
C ARG A 115 1.90 13.03 -11.79
N TYR A 116 2.42 12.76 -10.59
CA TYR A 116 1.74 13.14 -9.35
C TYR A 116 2.58 14.03 -8.43
N CYS A 117 3.87 14.20 -8.69
CA CYS A 117 4.82 14.88 -7.81
C CYS A 117 5.58 16.05 -8.46
N ASN A 118 5.34 16.29 -9.74
CA ASN A 118 5.97 17.34 -10.54
C ASN A 118 4.95 18.35 -11.03
#